data_AF-A0A9C9N5H1-F1
#
_entry.id   AF-A0A9C9N5H1-F1
#
_cell.length_a   1.000
_cell.length_b   1.000
_cell.length_c   1.000
_cell.angle_alpha   90.00
_cell.angle_beta   90.00
_cell.angle_gamma   90.00
#
_symmetry.space_group_name_H-M   'P 1'
#
loop_
_entity.id
_entity.type
_entity.pdbx_description
1 polymer ?
#
loop_
_entity_poly.entity_id
_entity_poly.type
_entity_poly.pdbx_seq_one_letter_code
_entity_poly.pdbx_strand_id
1 'polypeptide(L)' 'MWQRITRPDLLIYLDVSWKIAHHRHPTDADARWWDEQARRLRHARQYAHLYIHTDEMTPSDVLEKALAFLTARTPQPSL' A
#
# COMPACT_ATOMS: atom_id res chain seq x y z
N MET A 1 -10.02 -8.57 -6.89
CA MET A 1 -10.02 -9.30 -5.60
C MET A 1 -10.55 -8.39 -4.48
N TRP A 2 -10.02 -7.18 -4.26
CA TRP A 2 -10.53 -6.28 -3.20
C TRP A 2 -12.01 -5.89 -3.38
N GLN A 3 -12.44 -5.34 -4.53
CA GLN A 3 -13.85 -4.94 -4.75
C GLN A 3 -14.91 -6.05 -4.56
N ARG A 4 -14.51 -7.33 -4.64
CA ARG A 4 -15.42 -8.49 -4.54
C ARG A 4 -15.38 -9.16 -3.16
N ILE A 5 -14.35 -8.90 -2.35
CA ILE A 5 -14.18 -9.49 -1.01
C ILE A 5 -14.58 -8.47 0.08
N THR A 6 -14.30 -7.18 -0.14
CA THR A 6 -14.61 -6.09 0.79
C THR A 6 -14.79 -4.77 0.04
N ARG A 7 -15.73 -3.93 0.46
CA ARG A 7 -15.85 -2.54 -0.05
C ARG A 7 -15.34 -1.59 1.02
N PRO A 8 -14.01 -1.39 1.13
CA PRO A 8 -13.48 -0.47 2.13
C PRO A 8 -13.85 0.96 1.74
N ASP A 9 -14.16 1.79 2.74
CA ASP A 9 -14.38 3.23 2.55
C ASP A 9 -13.08 3.93 2.10
N LEU A 10 -11.93 3.42 2.53
CA LEU A 10 -10.60 3.91 2.17
C LEU A 10 -9.65 2.77 1.79
N LEU A 11 -8.82 3.01 0.78
CA LEU A 11 -7.83 2.07 0.26
C LEU A 11 -6.47 2.77 0.27
N ILE A 12 -5.56 2.27 1.11
CA ILE A 12 -4.16 2.70 1.13
C ILE A 12 -3.33 1.61 0.45
N TYR A 13 -2.61 1.98 -0.60
CA TYR A 13 -1.75 1.08 -1.36
C TYR A 13 -0.28 1.34 -1.01
N LEU A 14 0.39 0.32 -0.50
CA LEU A 14 1.83 0.34 -0.24
C LEU A 14 2.55 -0.34 -1.39
N ASP A 15 3.37 0.41 -2.12
CA ASP A 15 4.20 -0.09 -3.21
C ASP A 15 5.66 -0.17 -2.77
N VAL A 16 6.32 -1.25 -3.16
CA VAL A 16 7.74 -1.48 -2.94
C VAL A 16 8.31 -2.10 -4.19
N SER A 17 9.51 -1.72 -4.59
CA SER A 17 10.18 -2.40 -5.70
C SER A 17 10.60 -3.81 -5.27
N TRP A 18 10.59 -4.75 -6.22
CA TRP A 18 11.04 -6.12 -5.98
C TRP A 18 12.44 -6.18 -5.36
N LYS A 19 13.35 -5.32 -5.81
CA LYS A 19 14.73 -5.23 -5.30
C LYS A 19 14.76 -4.91 -3.80
N ILE A 20 13.98 -3.91 -3.37
CA ILE A 20 13.94 -3.51 -1.95
C ILE A 20 13.17 -4.54 -1.12
N ALA A 21 12.07 -5.08 -1.65
CA ALA A 21 11.31 -6.13 -0.97
C ALA A 21 12.18 -7.35 -0.68
N HIS A 22 12.94 -7.83 -1.68
CA HIS A 22 13.85 -8.95 -1.54
C HIS A 22 15.00 -8.65 -0.56
N HIS A 23 15.51 -7.42 -0.53
CA HIS A 23 16.51 -7.01 0.45
C HIS A 23 15.96 -7.00 1.89
N ARG A 24 14.73 -6.50 2.10
CA ARG A 24 14.10 -6.41 3.43
C ARG A 24 13.65 -7.77 3.95
N HIS A 25 13.17 -8.63 3.06
CA HIS A 25 12.75 -9.98 3.37
C HIS A 25 13.13 -10.91 2.22
N PRO A 26 14.30 -11.56 2.30
CA PRO A 26 14.71 -12.56 1.33
C PRO A 26 13.61 -13.61 1.22
N THR A 27 13.13 -13.81 0.00
CA THR A 27 12.09 -14.79 -0.32
C THR A 27 12.51 -15.53 -1.58
N ASP A 28 12.18 -16.82 -1.65
CA ASP A 28 12.32 -17.64 -2.86
C ASP A 28 11.28 -17.29 -3.94
N ALA A 29 10.57 -16.18 -3.78
CA ALA A 29 9.54 -15.74 -4.71
C ALA A 29 10.20 -15.23 -6.00
N ASP A 30 10.02 -15.99 -7.07
CA ASP A 30 10.50 -15.68 -8.41
C ASP A 30 9.91 -14.34 -8.92
N ALA A 31 10.67 -13.62 -9.74
CA ALA A 31 10.28 -12.35 -10.35
C ALA A 31 8.95 -12.46 -11.12
N ARG A 32 8.66 -13.61 -11.73
CA ARG A 32 7.38 -13.88 -12.41
C ARG A 32 6.18 -13.82 -11.46
N TRP A 33 6.36 -14.30 -10.23
CA TRP A 33 5.30 -14.21 -9.23
C TRP A 33 5.06 -12.75 -8.84
N TRP A 34 6.12 -11.95 -8.71
CA TRP A 34 6.03 -10.52 -8.41
C TRP A 34 5.27 -9.76 -9.50
N ASP A 35 5.59 -10.00 -10.77
CA ASP A 35 4.91 -9.38 -11.91
C ASP A 35 3.42 -9.73 -11.95
N GLU A 36 3.07 -10.98 -11.65
CA GLU A 36 1.68 -11.41 -11.58
C GLU A 36 0.93 -10.74 -10.42
N GLN A 37 1.57 -10.55 -9.26
CA GLN A 37 0.98 -9.78 -8.16
C GLN A 37 0.77 -8.31 -8.56
N ALA A 38 1.78 -7.68 -9.17
CA ALA A 38 1.68 -6.30 -9.65
C ALA A 38 0.54 -6.16 -10.67
N ARG A 39 0.37 -7.13 -11.58
CA ARG A 39 -0.74 -7.15 -12.55
C ARG A 39 -2.09 -7.28 -11.88
N ARG A 40 -2.24 -8.20 -10.92
CA ARG A 40 -3.50 -8.41 -10.16
C ARG A 40 -3.88 -7.19 -9.33
N LEU A 41 -2.89 -6.50 -8.80
CA LEU A 41 -3.06 -5.33 -7.95
C LEU A 41 -3.10 -4.00 -8.71
N ARG A 42 -2.85 -3.99 -10.02
CA ARG A 42 -2.88 -2.77 -10.87
C ARG A 42 -4.12 -1.92 -10.66
N HIS A 43 -5.30 -2.55 -10.60
CA HIS A 43 -6.55 -1.84 -10.34
C HIS A 43 -6.60 -1.24 -8.93
N ALA A 44 -6.14 -1.96 -7.91
CA ALA A 44 -6.05 -1.42 -6.55
C ALA A 44 -5.11 -0.21 -6.49
N ARG A 45 -3.96 -0.30 -7.15
CA ARG A 45 -2.98 0.79 -7.25
C ARG A 45 -3.56 2.04 -7.91
N GLN A 46 -4.30 1.87 -9.01
CA GLN A 46 -4.90 2.99 -9.74
C GLN A 46 -6.03 3.69 -8.96
N TYR A 47 -6.80 2.95 -8.18
CA TYR A 47 -7.97 3.47 -7.46
C TYR A 47 -7.75 3.62 -5.95
N ALA A 48 -6.50 3.56 -5.50
CA ALA A 48 -6.17 3.81 -4.11
C ALA A 48 -6.48 5.26 -3.74
N HIS A 49 -7.01 5.47 -2.54
CA HIS A 49 -7.22 6.81 -2.01
C HIS A 49 -5.90 7.43 -1.54
N LEU A 50 -4.95 6.58 -1.13
CA LEU A 50 -3.57 6.96 -0.83
C LEU A 50 -2.63 5.92 -1.45
N TYR A 51 -1.63 6.40 -2.19
CA TYR A 51 -0.52 5.59 -2.66
C TYR A 51 0.76 5.99 -1.92
N ILE A 52 1.51 5.00 -1.45
CA ILE A 52 2.79 5.21 -0.77
C ILE A 52 3.83 4.31 -1.44
N HIS A 53 4.85 4.92 -2.05
CA HIS A 53 6.06 4.21 -2.45
C HIS A 53 7.02 4.14 -1.26
N THR A 54 7.44 2.93 -0.89
CA THR A 54 8.06 2.66 0.41
C THR A 54 9.55 2.32 0.37
N ASP A 55 10.17 2.34 -0.82
CA ASP A 55 11.56 1.88 -1.03
C ASP A 55 12.57 2.51 -0.07
N GLU A 56 12.41 3.82 0.15
CA GLU A 56 13.29 4.63 1.00
C GLU A 56 12.67 4.94 2.37
N MET A 57 11.47 4.42 2.64
CA MET A 57 10.74 4.70 3.87
C MET A 57 10.98 3.62 4.92
N THR A 58 11.19 4.06 6.16
CA THR A 58 11.10 3.19 7.34
C THR A 58 9.63 2.87 7.64
N PRO A 59 9.35 1.83 8.45
CA PRO A 59 7.99 1.55 8.90
C PRO A 59 7.33 2.75 9.61
N SER A 60 8.10 3.54 10.36
CA SER A 60 7.61 4.74 11.05
C SER A 60 7.17 5.82 10.06
N ASP A 61 7.93 6.05 8.99
CA ASP A 61 7.57 7.04 7.96
C ASP A 61 6.28 6.64 7.24
N VAL A 62 6.11 5.34 6.96
CA VAL A 62 4.89 4.81 6.34
C VAL A 62 3.69 4.99 7.27
N LEU A 63 3.87 4.71 8.57
CA LEU A 63 2.84 4.90 9.59
C LEU A 63 2.40 6.36 9.69
N GLU A 64 3.37 7.28 9.83
CA GLU A 64 3.10 8.71 9.92
C GLU A 64 2.31 9.20 8.70
N LYS A 65 2.73 8.79 7.49
CA LYS A 65 2.05 9.18 6.24
C LYS A 65 0.63 8.61 6.16
N ALA A 66 0.41 7.38 6.60
CA ALA A 66 -0.91 6.78 6.63
C ALA A 66 -1.82 7.48 7.65
N LEU A 67 -1.33 7.77 8.85
CA LEU A 67 -2.08 8.47 9.90
C LEU A 67 -2.44 9.90 9.46
N ALA A 68 -1.48 10.65 8.91
CA ALA A 68 -1.73 12.00 8.41
C ALA A 68 -2.88 12.04 7.38
N PHE A 69 -2.91 11.06 6.46
CA PHE A 69 -3.99 10.91 5.50
C PHE A 69 -5.35 10.60 6.15
N LEU A 70 -5.38 9.71 7.15
CA LEU A 70 -6.61 9.35 7.85
C LEU A 70 -7.14 10.54 8.67
N THR A 71 -6.28 11.23 9.42
CA THR A 71 -6.66 12.39 10.22
C THR A 71 -7.20 13.54 9.37
N ALA A 72 -6.62 13.78 8.19
CA ALA A 72 -7.13 14.81 7.26
C ALA A 72 -8.53 14.49 6.70
N ARG A 73 -8.99 13.24 6.80
CA ARG A 73 -10.28 12.78 6.27
C ARG A 73 -11.34 12.55 7.34
N THR A 74 -10.94 12.46 8.60
CA THR A 74 -11.86 12.38 9.73
C THR A 74 -12.15 13.80 10.20
N PRO A 75 -13.40 14.30 10.12
CA PRO A 75 -13.76 15.54 10.78
C PRO A 75 -13.42 15.41 12.28
N GLN A 76 -12.71 16.39 12.84
CA GLN A 76 -12.51 16.44 14.29
C GLN A 76 -13.90 16.39 14.95
N PRO A 77 -14.16 15.46 15.89
CA PRO A 77 -15.41 15.49 16.62
C PRO A 77 -15.50 16.83 17.35
N SER A 78 -16.51 17.62 17.02
CA SER A 78 -16.85 18.82 17.77
C SER A 78 -17.18 18.39 19.21
N LEU A 79 -16.37 18.86 20.17
CA LEU A 79 -16.66 18.74 21.61
C LEU A 79 -17.86 19.60 22.01
#